data_AF-A0A4Q3TLH9-F1
#
_entry.id   AF-A0A4Q3TLH9-F1
#
_cell.length_a   1.000
_cell.length_b   1.000
_cell.length_c   1.000
_cell.angle_alpha   90.00
_cell.angle_beta   90.00
_cell.angle_gamma   90.00
#
_symmetry.space_group_name_H-M   'P 1'
#
loop_
_entity.id
_entity.type
_entity.pdbx_description
1 polymer ?
#
loop_
_entity_poly.entity_id
_entity_poly.type
_entity_poly.pdbx_seq_one_letter_code
_entity_poly.pdbx_strand_id
1 'polypeptide(L)' 'MHAEAGRLDQALEQRLIELETRLAFQEHALGELSEALADARAEGSRTAELMRSMLSDLRKVRTELYADAADEPPPPHY' A
#
# COMPACT_ATOMS: atom_id res chain seq x y z
N MET A 1 -31.87 -40.44 27.18
CA MET A 1 -31.01 -40.70 26.01
C MET A 1 -31.42 -39.84 24.80
N HIS A 2 -32.53 -40.09 24.11
CA HIS A 2 -32.91 -39.31 22.91
C HIS A 2 -33.12 -37.80 23.12
N ALA A 3 -33.74 -37.38 24.24
CA ALA A 3 -33.97 -35.97 24.53
C ALA A 3 -32.69 -35.18 24.89
N GLU A 4 -31.61 -35.87 25.26
CA GLU A 4 -30.32 -35.26 25.58
C GLU A 4 -29.47 -35.08 24.32
N ALA A 5 -29.50 -36.07 23.42
CA ALA A 5 -28.94 -35.95 22.07
C ALA A 5 -29.57 -34.77 21.29
N GLY A 6 -30.90 -34.64 21.31
CA GLY A 6 -31.57 -33.51 20.64
C GLY A 6 -31.19 -32.13 21.20
N ARG A 7 -30.87 -32.01 22.50
CA ARG A 7 -30.38 -30.76 23.09
C ARG A 7 -28.94 -30.45 22.69
N LEU A 8 -28.10 -31.47 22.59
CA LEU A 8 -26.72 -31.33 22.13
C LEU A 8 -26.68 -30.87 20.66
N ASP A 9 -27.51 -31.46 19.81
CA ASP A 9 -27.62 -31.08 18.40
C ASP A 9 -28.04 -29.61 18.25
N GLN A 10 -29.05 -29.16 19.00
CA GLN A 10 -29.48 -27.75 19.01
C GLN A 10 -28.38 -26.79 19.47
N ALA A 11 -27.60 -27.17 20.49
CA ALA A 11 -26.49 -26.34 20.97
C ALA A 11 -25.35 -26.25 19.95
N LEU A 12 -25.08 -27.33 19.22
CA LEU A 12 -24.07 -27.36 18.16
C LEU A 12 -24.53 -26.54 16.95
N GLU A 13 -25.80 -26.66 16.54
CA GLU A 13 -26.38 -25.85 15.46
C GLU A 13 -26.29 -24.36 15.76
N GLN A 14 -26.67 -23.94 16.98
CA GLN A 14 -26.57 -22.54 17.41
C GLN A 14 -25.12 -22.03 17.34
N ARG A 15 -24.16 -22.87 17.73
CA ARG A 15 -22.74 -22.51 17.71
C ARG A 15 -22.19 -22.45 16.29
N LEU A 16 -22.65 -23.33 15.39
CA LEU A 16 -22.29 -23.27 13.96
C LEU A 16 -22.80 -21.98 13.33
N ILE A 17 -24.06 -21.60 13.57
CA ILE A 17 -24.63 -20.34 13.07
C ILE A 17 -23.83 -19.13 13.56
N GLU A 18 -23.43 -19.11 14.85
CA GLU A 18 -22.61 -18.03 15.39
C GLU A 18 -21.23 -17.97 14.70
N LEU A 19 -20.59 -19.13 14.52
CA LEU A 19 -19.28 -19.21 13.86
C LEU A 19 -19.35 -18.80 12.40
N GLU A 20 -20.38 -19.23 11.65
CA GLU A 20 -20.60 -18.82 10.26
C GLU A 20 -20.84 -17.31 10.15
N THR A 21 -21.65 -16.75 11.05
CA THR A 21 -21.87 -15.30 11.11
C THR A 21 -20.56 -14.57 11.35
N ARG A 22 -19.78 -14.99 12.36
CA ARG A 22 -18.48 -14.40 12.67
C ARG A 22 -17.46 -14.57 11.54
N LEU A 23 -17.50 -15.70 10.83
CA LEU A 23 -16.63 -15.96 9.69
C LEU A 23 -16.95 -15.00 8.54
N ALA A 24 -18.23 -14.85 8.19
CA ALA A 24 -18.66 -13.93 7.14
C ALA A 24 -18.21 -12.48 7.43
N PHE A 25 -18.32 -12.01 8.67
CA PHE A 25 -17.81 -10.69 9.07
C PHE A 25 -16.28 -10.58 8.92
N GLN A 26 -15.54 -11.62 9.28
CA GLN A 26 -14.09 -11.62 9.16
C GLN A 26 -13.63 -11.65 7.70
N GLU A 27 -14.30 -12.42 6.84
CA GLU A 27 -14.01 -12.45 5.40
C GLU A 27 -14.27 -11.09 4.76
N HIS A 28 -15.37 -10.43 5.13
CA HIS A 28 -15.66 -9.08 4.67
C HIS A 28 -14.57 -8.08 5.12
N ALA A 29 -14.23 -8.07 6.41
CA ALA A 29 -13.20 -7.19 6.96
C ALA A 29 -11.82 -7.45 6.32
N LEU A 30 -11.47 -8.70 6.02
CA LEU A 30 -10.23 -9.04 5.30
C LEU A 30 -10.24 -8.49 3.87
N GLY A 31 -11.39 -8.49 3.20
CA GLY A 31 -11.57 -7.84 1.91
C GLY A 31 -11.28 -6.34 1.98
N GLU A 32 -11.92 -5.63 2.90
CA GLU A 32 -11.73 -4.19 3.10
C GLU A 32 -10.27 -3.84 3.45
N LEU A 33 -9.64 -4.61 4.34
CA LEU A 33 -8.23 -4.42 4.70
C LEU A 33 -7.29 -4.66 3.52
N SER A 34 -7.60 -5.62 2.65
CA SER A 34 -6.79 -5.93 1.47
C SER A 34 -6.86 -4.79 0.45
N GLU A 35 -8.04 -4.22 0.24
CA GLU A 35 -8.25 -3.06 -0.63
C GLU A 35 -7.51 -1.83 -0.09
N ALA A 36 -7.71 -1.49 1.19
CA ALA A 36 -7.03 -0.37 1.83
C ALA A 36 -5.49 -0.51 1.79
N LEU A 37 -4.97 -1.73 1.95
CA LEU A 37 -3.53 -1.99 1.83
C LEU A 37 -3.01 -1.84 0.40
N ALA A 38 -3.79 -2.24 -0.61
CA ALA A 38 -3.42 -2.04 -2.01
C ALA A 38 -3.32 -0.55 -2.34
N ASP A 39 -4.30 0.24 -1.90
CA ASP A 39 -4.32 1.69 -2.08
C ASP A 39 -3.13 2.37 -1.39
N ALA A 40 -2.86 2.00 -0.13
CA ALA A 40 -1.72 2.53 0.61
C ALA A 40 -0.38 2.22 -0.06
N ARG A 41 -0.22 1.02 -0.64
CA ARG A 41 0.99 0.65 -1.40
C ARG A 41 1.12 1.46 -2.69
N ALA A 42 0.02 1.66 -3.42
CA ALA A 42 0.02 2.47 -4.63
C ALA A 42 0.41 3.92 -4.32
N GLU A 43 -0.14 4.50 -3.25
CA GLU A 43 0.20 5.85 -2.79
C GLU A 43 1.66 5.96 -2.32
N GLY A 44 2.16 4.95 -1.61
CA GLY A 44 3.56 4.87 -1.22
C GLY A 44 4.50 4.84 -2.42
N SER A 45 4.16 4.09 -3.48
CA SER A 45 4.94 4.05 -4.72
C SER A 45 4.98 5.41 -5.40
N ARG A 46 3.81 6.06 -5.57
CA ARG A 46 3.70 7.40 -6.16
C ARG A 46 4.53 8.43 -5.39
N THR A 47 4.43 8.44 -4.06
CA THR A 47 5.20 9.33 -3.20
C THR A 47 6.71 9.10 -3.35
N ALA A 48 7.13 7.83 -3.41
CA ALA A 48 8.54 7.50 -3.59
C ALA A 48 9.07 7.94 -4.96
N GLU A 49 8.27 7.87 -6.02
CA GLU A 49 8.61 8.37 -7.36
C GLU A 49 8.77 9.89 -7.37
N LEU A 50 7.82 10.62 -6.77
CA LEU A 50 7.89 12.07 -6.65
C LEU A 50 9.15 12.50 -5.91
N MET A 51 9.48 11.86 -4.79
CA MET A 51 10.70 12.15 -4.03
C MET A 51 11.97 11.90 -4.87
N ARG A 52 12.02 10.82 -5.64
CA ARG A 52 13.15 10.56 -6.55
C ARG A 52 13.26 11.64 -7.64
N SER A 53 12.14 12.07 -8.20
CA SER A 53 12.12 13.16 -9.19
C SER A 53 12.63 14.47 -8.59
N MET A 54 12.11 14.86 -7.42
CA MET A 54 12.55 16.07 -6.73
C MET A 54 14.05 16.04 -6.42
N LEU A 55 14.59 14.91 -5.95
CA LEU A 55 16.02 14.76 -5.72
C LEU A 55 16.85 14.85 -7.01
N SER A 56 16.34 14.32 -8.13
CA SER A 56 16.95 14.46 -9.44
C SER A 56 17.00 15.93 -9.88
N ASP A 57 15.88 16.65 -9.76
CA ASP A 57 15.81 18.04 -10.18
C ASP A 57 16.66 18.95 -9.30
N LEU A 58 16.71 18.72 -7.98
CA LEU A 58 17.65 19.41 -7.09
C LEU A 58 19.12 19.19 -7.48
N ARG A 59 19.47 17.97 -7.93
CA ARG A 59 20.83 17.69 -8.42
C ARG A 59 21.14 18.46 -9.70
N LYS A 60 20.18 18.54 -10.64
CA LYS A 60 20.34 19.33 -11.88
C LYS A 60 20.56 20.80 -11.58
N VAL A 61 19.71 21.40 -10.74
CA VAL A 61 19.83 22.81 -10.34
C VAL A 61 21.19 23.08 -9.69
N ARG A 62 21.66 22.17 -8.82
CA ARG A 62 23.00 22.28 -8.25
C ARG A 62 24.09 22.22 -9.32
N THR A 63 23.99 21.30 -10.28
CA THR A 63 24.99 21.21 -11.36
C THR A 63 24.99 22.47 -12.22
N GLU A 64 23.83 23.04 -12.55
CA GLU A 64 23.73 24.29 -13.31
C GLU A 64 24.30 25.50 -12.56
N LEU A 65 24.06 25.60 -11.25
CA LEU A 65 24.60 26.68 -10.42
C LEU A 65 26.13 26.63 -10.23
N TYR A 66 26.73 25.43 -10.36
CA TYR A 66 28.17 25.20 -10.19
C TYR A 66 28.87 24.78 -11.50
N ALA A 67 28.21 24.91 -12.65
CA ALA A 67 28.86 24.77 -13.95
C ALA A 67 29.80 25.97 -14.11
N ASP A 68 31.10 25.70 -13.99
CA ASP A 68 32.15 26.70 -13.95
C ASP A 68 32.23 27.44 -15.31
N ALA A 69 32.16 28.77 -15.28
CA ALA A 69 32.32 29.63 -16.46
C ALA A 69 33.71 29.47 -17.12
N ALA A 70 34.64 28.80 -16.44
CA ALA A 70 35.96 28.44 -16.94
C ALA A 70 35.97 27.32 -18.01
N ASP A 71 34.86 26.61 -18.22
CA ASP A 71 34.76 25.48 -19.18
C ASP A 71 34.16 25.89 -20.55
N GLU A 72 33.98 27.21 -20.79
CA GLU A 72 33.61 27.72 -22.11
C GLU A 72 34.80 27.63 -23.08
N PRO A 73 34.68 26.92 -24.22
CA PRO A 73 35.75 26.85 -25.20
C PRO A 73 36.06 28.26 -25.74
N PRO A 74 37.34 28.63 -25.89
CA PRO A 74 37.72 29.98 -26.31
C PRO A 74 37.10 30.31 -27.68
N PRO A 75 36.66 31.57 -27.89
CA PRO A 75 35.95 31.94 -29.10
C PRO A 75 36.81 31.73 -30.36
N PRO A 76 36.21 31.28 -31.48
CA PRO A 76 36.93 31.02 -32.71
C PRO A 76 37.53 32.34 -33.25
N HIS A 77 38.84 32.33 -33.49
CA HIS A 77 39.53 33.42 -34.18
C HIS A 77 39.23 33.33 -35.69
N TYR A 78 38.49 34.31 -36.20
CA TYR A 78 38.23 34.53 -37.64
C TYR A 78 39.26 35.46 -38.25
#